data_AF-A0A7M1Q2W7-F1
#
_entry.id   AF-A0A7M1Q2W7-F1
#
_cell.length_a   1.000
_cell.length_b   1.000
_cell.length_c   1.000
_cell.angle_alpha   90.00
_cell.angle_beta   90.00
_cell.angle_gamma   90.00
#
_symmetry.space_group_name_H-M   'P 1'
#
loop_
_entity.id
_entity.type
_entity.pdbx_description
1 polymer ?
#
loop_
_entity_poly.entity_id
_entity_poly.type
_entity_poly.pdbx_seq_one_letter_code
_entity_poly.pdbx_strand_id
1 'polypeptide(L)'
;MQVHVFNLKDEYFVLDVGSGVLHQIDKLAAEVIKGIQENKPNTQIINELNQFNSEDVLDVINEVNSLRENNLLFSKDALSEYHPELSDTVVKALCLHIAHDCNMRCKYCFAETGEYKVGKREFMSFEVGKNAVDLLVRQSFSRTNLEIDFFGGEPLMSFEIIKQVFEYAQEQAKLFNKNIRYTITTNGILLNDNVIDFVNENNIQLIMSHDGRKEVHDKMRPLIGGKSSYDLVTKKFKNALEKGVKDYHARGTFTTYNTDFTTDVKHLLDIGFKYISFEPVVTDPADDYALGFDKLQQIKNEYEKLAEFYYEQYKKGKPFTFFHYEVDLNQGPCLAKRLTGCGAGFDYMAIAPNGDIYPCHQFVGLPEFKVGTVFEKKLNKEISQQFLDAHIFNKPECKECWARYYCSGGCHADAFYRNNDLYKPVKFSCELTKKRLECALAIKALIASNK
;
A
#
# COMPACT_ATOMS: atom_id res chain seq x y z
N MET A 1 17.71 5.21 15.12
CA MET A 1 17.44 3.90 15.78
C MET A 1 18.06 2.76 14.95
N GLN A 2 18.87 1.88 15.54
CA GLN A 2 19.60 0.79 14.83
C GLN A 2 18.87 -0.56 14.80
N VAL A 3 18.18 -0.93 15.89
CA VAL A 3 17.43 -2.18 16.01
C VAL A 3 16.01 -1.92 16.50
N HIS A 4 15.09 -2.83 16.21
CA HIS A 4 13.71 -2.81 16.71
C HIS A 4 13.32 -4.17 17.27
N VAL A 5 13.05 -4.22 18.57
CA VAL A 5 12.59 -5.43 19.28
C VAL A 5 11.07 -5.38 19.40
N PHE A 6 10.40 -6.47 19.03
CA PHE A 6 8.94 -6.60 19.10
C PHE A 6 8.54 -8.05 19.35
N ASN A 7 7.24 -8.28 19.57
CA ASN A 7 6.69 -9.60 19.81
C ASN A 7 5.34 -9.79 19.11
N LEU A 8 4.99 -11.04 18.85
CA LEU A 8 3.65 -11.48 18.46
C LEU A 8 3.28 -12.66 19.37
N LYS A 9 2.31 -12.45 20.29
CA LYS A 9 2.11 -13.32 21.47
C LYS A 9 3.40 -13.47 22.29
N ASP A 10 3.82 -14.72 22.50
CA ASP A 10 4.94 -15.13 23.33
C ASP A 10 6.24 -15.30 22.52
N GLU A 11 6.19 -15.03 21.21
CA GLU A 11 7.34 -15.10 20.30
C GLU A 11 7.97 -13.71 20.16
N TYR A 12 9.30 -13.63 20.30
CA TYR A 12 10.06 -12.38 20.25
C TYR A 12 10.92 -12.30 18.98
N PHE A 13 11.07 -11.08 18.49
CA PHE A 13 11.79 -10.80 17.26
C PHE A 13 12.64 -9.55 17.42
N VAL A 14 13.76 -9.51 16.70
CA VAL A 14 14.54 -8.28 16.53
C VAL A 14 14.87 -8.07 15.05
N LEU A 15 14.57 -6.87 14.57
CA LEU A 15 14.96 -6.40 13.24
C LEU A 15 16.18 -5.48 13.38
N ASP A 16 17.27 -5.82 12.70
CA ASP A 16 18.35 -4.88 12.45
C ASP A 16 18.01 -3.98 11.26
N VAL A 17 17.98 -2.66 11.48
CA VAL A 17 17.43 -1.72 10.49
C VAL A 17 18.39 -1.46 9.34
N GLY A 18 19.70 -1.40 9.61
CA GLY A 18 20.71 -1.10 8.61
C GLY A 18 20.96 -2.25 7.63
N SER A 19 21.02 -3.48 8.15
CA SER A 19 21.23 -4.69 7.35
C SER A 19 19.93 -5.29 6.83
N GLY A 20 18.80 -5.02 7.50
CA GLY A 20 17.51 -5.64 7.23
C GLY A 20 17.36 -7.06 7.79
N VAL A 21 18.36 -7.58 8.51
CA VAL A 21 18.33 -8.94 9.08
C VAL A 21 17.28 -9.02 10.19
N LEU A 22 16.45 -10.06 10.12
CA LEU A 22 15.42 -10.37 11.10
C LEU A 22 15.81 -11.64 11.86
N HIS A 23 15.83 -11.56 13.19
CA HIS A 23 16.08 -12.70 14.07
C HIS A 23 14.83 -13.02 14.88
N GLN A 24 14.50 -14.31 15.00
CA GLN A 24 13.61 -14.81 16.04
C GLN A 24 14.46 -15.09 17.27
N ILE A 25 14.06 -14.55 18.42
CA ILE A 25 14.84 -14.55 19.66
C ILE A 25 13.95 -14.97 20.83
N ASP A 26 14.55 -15.34 21.95
CA ASP A 26 13.81 -15.54 23.19
C ASP A 26 13.60 -14.23 23.97
N LYS A 27 12.88 -14.32 25.08
CA LYS A 27 12.58 -13.18 25.95
C LYS A 27 13.84 -12.60 26.62
N LEU A 28 14.80 -13.43 26.99
CA LEU A 28 16.03 -12.97 27.65
C LEU A 28 16.86 -12.13 26.67
N ALA A 29 17.09 -12.63 25.46
CA ALA A 29 17.73 -11.90 24.37
C ALA A 29 17.01 -10.59 24.05
N ALA A 30 15.68 -10.59 24.03
CA ALA A 30 14.90 -9.37 23.79
C ALA A 30 15.18 -8.29 24.85
N GLU A 31 15.23 -8.65 26.14
CA GLU A 31 15.51 -7.71 27.22
C GLU A 31 16.99 -7.27 27.25
N VAL A 32 17.94 -8.16 26.97
CA VAL A 32 19.37 -7.82 26.84
C VAL A 32 19.58 -6.82 25.70
N ILE A 33 19.00 -7.06 24.52
CA ILE A 33 19.13 -6.19 23.36
C ILE A 33 18.57 -4.80 23.66
N LYS A 34 17.42 -4.70 24.34
CA LYS A 34 16.85 -3.41 24.78
C LYS A 34 17.81 -2.68 25.72
N GLY A 35 18.37 -3.37 26.71
CA GLY A 35 19.34 -2.76 27.63
C GLY A 35 20.58 -2.22 26.92
N ILE A 36 21.11 -2.99 25.96
CA ILE A 36 22.23 -2.57 25.12
C ILE A 36 21.86 -1.37 24.25
N GLN A 37 20.65 -1.35 23.66
CA GLN A 37 20.14 -0.23 22.86
C GLN A 37 20.00 1.07 23.67
N GLU A 38 19.70 0.95 24.96
CA GLU A 38 19.65 2.06 25.92
C GLU A 38 21.05 2.51 26.40
N ASN A 39 22.12 1.91 25.87
CA ASN A 39 23.52 2.12 26.26
C ASN A 39 23.80 1.80 27.74
N LYS A 40 23.07 0.84 28.31
CA LYS A 40 23.33 0.38 29.69
C LYS A 40 24.63 -0.44 29.75
N PRO A 41 25.48 -0.26 30.77
CA PRO A 41 26.61 -1.14 31.01
C PRO A 41 26.15 -2.59 31.29
N ASN A 42 26.94 -3.58 30.88
CA ASN A 42 26.63 -5.00 31.11
C ASN A 42 26.27 -5.31 32.57
N THR A 43 26.97 -4.69 33.53
CA THR A 43 26.69 -4.85 34.97
C THR A 43 25.31 -4.36 35.36
N GLN A 44 24.83 -3.27 34.77
CA GLN A 44 23.48 -2.76 35.00
C GLN A 44 22.43 -3.70 34.39
N ILE A 45 22.66 -4.20 33.17
CA ILE A 45 21.76 -5.14 32.50
C ILE A 45 21.59 -6.41 33.34
N ILE A 46 22.70 -6.99 33.80
CA ILE A 46 22.70 -8.19 34.66
C ILE A 46 21.91 -7.94 35.96
N ASN A 47 22.09 -6.78 36.59
CA ASN A 47 21.40 -6.44 37.84
C ASN A 47 19.89 -6.21 37.64
N GLU A 48 19.49 -5.59 36.54
CA GLU A 48 18.08 -5.32 36.22
C GLU A 48 17.33 -6.59 35.80
N LEU A 49 18.04 -7.57 35.22
CA LEU A 49 17.51 -8.85 34.78
C LEU A 49 17.68 -9.97 35.83
N ASN A 50 17.56 -9.62 37.12
CA ASN A 50 17.80 -10.53 38.25
C ASN A 50 16.83 -11.72 38.34
N GLN A 51 15.75 -11.71 37.57
CA GLN A 51 14.85 -12.86 37.41
C GLN A 51 15.45 -13.97 36.54
N PHE A 52 16.53 -13.70 35.81
CA PHE A 52 17.29 -14.66 35.01
C PHE A 52 18.63 -14.98 35.68
N ASN A 53 19.25 -16.11 35.33
CA ASN A 53 20.58 -16.44 35.80
C ASN A 53 21.60 -15.45 35.20
N SER A 54 22.50 -14.90 36.02
CA SER A 54 23.49 -13.92 35.58
C SER A 54 24.48 -14.46 34.53
N GLU A 55 24.78 -15.76 34.55
CA GLU A 55 25.60 -16.43 33.54
C GLU A 55 24.88 -16.45 32.20
N ASP A 56 23.60 -16.85 32.16
CA ASP A 56 22.77 -16.83 30.94
C ASP A 56 22.69 -15.40 30.35
N VAL A 57 22.50 -14.38 31.20
CA VAL A 57 22.47 -12.98 30.75
C VAL A 57 23.82 -12.60 30.10
N LEU A 58 24.93 -13.02 30.68
CA LEU A 58 26.27 -12.73 30.16
C LEU A 58 26.53 -13.46 28.83
N ASP A 59 26.10 -14.71 28.70
CA ASP A 59 26.23 -15.47 27.47
C ASP A 59 25.46 -14.80 26.33
N VAL A 60 24.21 -14.38 26.58
CA VAL A 60 23.41 -13.64 25.60
C VAL A 60 24.05 -12.29 25.23
N ILE A 61 24.66 -11.58 26.18
CA ILE A 61 25.43 -10.36 25.87
C ILE A 61 26.59 -10.68 24.91
N ASN A 62 27.31 -11.78 25.13
CA ASN A 62 28.42 -12.20 24.27
C ASN A 62 27.94 -12.57 22.86
N GLU A 63 26.81 -13.28 22.75
CA GLU A 63 26.18 -13.58 21.45
C GLU A 63 25.78 -12.31 20.69
N VAL A 64 25.13 -11.35 21.37
CA VAL A 64 24.75 -10.06 20.78
C VAL A 64 25.98 -9.29 20.29
N ASN A 65 27.08 -9.31 21.05
CA ASN A 65 28.34 -8.68 20.63
C ASN A 65 28.94 -9.38 19.40
N SER A 66 28.90 -10.71 19.34
CA SER A 66 29.34 -11.45 18.16
C SER A 66 28.51 -11.10 16.91
N LEU A 67 27.18 -11.02 17.03
CA LEU A 67 26.31 -10.59 15.92
C LEU A 67 26.64 -9.16 15.47
N ARG A 68 26.97 -8.27 16.42
CA ARG A 68 27.39 -6.90 16.13
C ARG A 68 28.71 -6.84 15.37
N GLU A 69 29.71 -7.60 15.79
CA GLU A 69 31.00 -7.69 15.09
C GLU A 69 30.85 -8.20 13.65
N ASN A 70 29.85 -9.05 13.39
CA ASN A 70 29.53 -9.58 12.08
C ASN A 70 28.55 -8.71 11.26
N ASN A 71 28.19 -7.50 11.74
CA ASN A 71 27.21 -6.61 11.11
C ASN A 71 25.80 -7.21 10.91
N LEU A 72 25.41 -8.15 11.76
CA LEU A 72 24.09 -8.80 11.75
C LEU A 72 23.11 -8.20 12.78
N LEU A 73 23.61 -7.36 13.69
CA LEU A 73 22.82 -6.65 14.69
C LEU A 73 23.52 -5.34 15.09
N PHE A 74 22.77 -4.26 15.31
CA PHE A 74 23.32 -2.91 15.51
C PHE A 74 24.20 -2.42 14.36
N SER A 75 23.87 -2.80 13.12
CA SER A 75 24.66 -2.41 11.96
C SER A 75 24.61 -0.89 11.71
N LYS A 76 25.63 -0.37 11.01
CA LYS A 76 25.64 1.02 10.53
C LYS A 76 24.71 1.17 9.33
N ASP A 77 24.04 2.31 9.25
CA ASP A 77 23.18 2.62 8.12
C ASP A 77 24.02 3.14 6.94
N ALA A 78 24.27 2.29 5.95
CA ALA A 78 25.05 2.66 4.77
C ALA A 78 24.29 3.58 3.78
N LEU A 79 22.98 3.77 3.97
CA LEU A 79 22.12 4.50 3.02
C LEU A 79 21.80 5.93 3.48
N SER A 80 22.21 6.33 4.68
CA SER A 80 21.85 7.62 5.27
C SER A 80 22.34 8.86 4.48
N GLU A 81 23.29 8.67 3.56
CA GLU A 81 23.87 9.73 2.73
C GLU A 81 23.33 9.72 1.28
N TYR A 82 22.42 8.81 0.93
CA TYR A 82 21.87 8.73 -0.43
C TYR A 82 20.76 9.77 -0.65
N HIS A 83 20.86 10.50 -1.76
CA HIS A 83 19.87 11.47 -2.21
C HIS A 83 19.37 11.11 -3.60
N PRO A 84 18.06 10.87 -3.79
CA PRO A 84 17.50 10.60 -5.11
C PRO A 84 17.44 11.87 -5.96
N GLU A 85 17.83 11.79 -7.24
CA GLU A 85 17.71 12.92 -8.18
C GLU A 85 16.59 12.68 -9.20
N LEU A 86 15.95 13.76 -9.66
CA LEU A 86 14.86 13.66 -10.64
C LEU A 86 15.34 13.12 -11.99
N SER A 87 16.59 13.36 -12.36
CA SER A 87 17.27 12.75 -13.51
C SER A 87 17.26 11.22 -13.47
N ASP A 88 17.18 10.63 -12.28
CA ASP A 88 17.13 9.17 -12.09
C ASP A 88 15.70 8.62 -12.20
N THR A 89 14.70 9.49 -12.33
CA THR A 89 13.29 9.11 -12.36
C THR A 89 12.71 9.16 -13.77
N VAL A 90 11.79 8.23 -14.04
CA VAL A 90 11.06 8.15 -15.30
C VAL A 90 9.60 7.82 -15.00
N VAL A 91 8.67 8.35 -15.78
CA VAL A 91 7.26 7.98 -15.62
C VAL A 91 7.12 6.53 -16.05
N LYS A 92 6.73 5.66 -15.11
CA LYS A 92 6.57 4.22 -15.32
C LYS A 92 5.12 3.76 -15.24
N ALA A 93 4.26 4.54 -14.58
CA ALA A 93 2.88 4.15 -14.33
C ALA A 93 1.92 5.33 -14.48
N LEU A 94 0.77 5.10 -15.12
CA LEU A 94 -0.33 6.06 -15.15
C LEU A 94 -1.59 5.47 -14.54
N CYS A 95 -2.28 6.26 -13.74
CA CYS A 95 -3.64 6.02 -13.27
C CYS A 95 -4.60 6.87 -14.11
N LEU A 96 -5.32 6.24 -15.03
CA LEU A 96 -6.24 6.90 -15.94
C LEU A 96 -7.62 6.95 -15.28
N HIS A 97 -8.10 8.14 -14.94
CA HIS A 97 -9.47 8.31 -14.46
C HIS A 97 -10.41 8.24 -15.66
N ILE A 98 -10.85 7.02 -15.99
CA ILE A 98 -11.74 6.73 -17.13
C ILE A 98 -13.10 7.41 -16.95
N ALA A 99 -13.57 7.50 -15.71
CA ALA A 99 -14.80 8.18 -15.36
C ALA A 99 -14.61 9.04 -14.11
N HIS A 100 -15.17 10.24 -14.12
CA HIS A 100 -15.53 11.05 -12.96
C HIS A 100 -17.05 10.94 -12.73
N ASP A 101 -17.62 9.75 -12.93
CA ASP A 101 -18.98 9.42 -12.49
C ASP A 101 -18.98 8.00 -11.91
N CYS A 102 -19.96 7.71 -11.08
CA CYS A 102 -20.09 6.42 -10.42
C CYS A 102 -21.57 6.08 -10.18
N ASN A 103 -21.88 4.79 -10.28
CA ASN A 103 -23.19 4.20 -9.96
C ASN A 103 -23.37 3.88 -8.46
N MET A 104 -22.40 4.24 -7.61
CA MET A 104 -22.48 4.20 -6.14
C MET A 104 -22.29 5.59 -5.52
N ARG A 105 -22.65 5.74 -4.24
CA ARG A 105 -22.40 6.94 -3.42
C ARG A 105 -21.62 6.56 -2.17
N CYS A 106 -20.41 6.03 -2.38
CA CYS A 106 -19.56 5.60 -1.28
C CYS A 106 -19.24 6.78 -0.35
N LYS A 107 -19.44 6.62 0.96
CA LYS A 107 -19.33 7.71 1.93
C LYS A 107 -17.90 8.21 2.11
N TYR A 108 -16.94 7.29 2.19
CA TYR A 108 -15.51 7.61 2.32
C TYR A 108 -14.82 7.95 0.99
N CYS A 109 -15.58 8.14 -0.09
CA CYS A 109 -15.01 8.27 -1.42
C CYS A 109 -14.23 9.56 -1.55
N PHE A 110 -12.91 9.46 -1.71
CA PHE A 110 -12.04 10.61 -1.99
C PHE A 110 -12.45 11.39 -3.27
N ALA A 111 -13.20 10.75 -4.16
CA ALA A 111 -13.72 11.33 -5.39
C ALA A 111 -15.01 12.15 -5.20
N GLU A 112 -15.50 12.37 -3.97
CA GLU A 112 -16.78 13.05 -3.72
C GLU A 112 -17.94 12.44 -4.53
N THR A 113 -17.93 11.11 -4.62
CA THR A 113 -18.89 10.32 -5.42
C THR A 113 -18.89 10.58 -6.94
N GLY A 114 -17.79 11.10 -7.46
CA GLY A 114 -17.55 11.37 -8.88
C GLY A 114 -17.16 12.81 -9.18
N GLU A 115 -17.29 13.76 -8.25
CA GLU A 115 -17.04 15.17 -8.55
C GLU A 115 -15.57 15.59 -8.42
N TYR A 116 -14.74 14.82 -7.72
CA TYR A 116 -13.28 15.03 -7.58
C TYR A 116 -12.89 16.47 -7.24
N LYS A 117 -13.67 17.22 -6.45
CA LYS A 117 -13.45 18.66 -6.17
C LYS A 117 -13.48 19.58 -7.39
N VAL A 118 -13.74 19.03 -8.58
CA VAL A 118 -13.94 19.76 -9.84
C VAL A 118 -15.43 20.10 -10.05
N GLY A 119 -16.33 19.40 -9.32
CA GLY A 119 -17.78 19.63 -9.41
C GLY A 119 -18.38 19.18 -10.74
N LYS A 120 -17.65 18.35 -11.51
CA LYS A 120 -18.04 17.96 -12.87
C LYS A 120 -17.91 16.45 -13.05
N ARG A 121 -18.98 15.84 -13.57
CA ARG A 121 -18.99 14.43 -13.95
C ARG A 121 -18.65 14.30 -15.42
N GLU A 122 -17.56 13.62 -15.72
CA GLU A 122 -17.03 13.49 -17.08
C GLU A 122 -16.50 12.09 -17.35
N PHE A 123 -16.44 11.73 -18.63
CA PHE A 123 -15.82 10.49 -19.09
C PHE A 123 -14.61 10.83 -19.95
N MET A 124 -13.54 10.06 -19.78
CA MET A 124 -12.34 10.22 -20.61
C MET A 124 -12.69 9.92 -22.07
N SER A 125 -12.28 10.80 -22.98
CA SER A 125 -12.36 10.51 -24.41
C SER A 125 -11.22 9.60 -24.85
N PHE A 126 -11.41 8.89 -25.96
CA PHE A 126 -10.32 8.12 -26.56
C PHE A 126 -9.10 8.99 -26.89
N GLU A 127 -9.31 10.24 -27.32
CA GLU A 127 -8.23 11.19 -27.61
C GLU A 127 -7.36 11.47 -26.37
N VAL A 128 -7.99 11.69 -25.21
CA VAL A 128 -7.25 11.90 -23.95
C VAL A 128 -6.49 10.63 -23.57
N GLY A 129 -7.13 9.47 -23.64
CA GLY A 129 -6.49 8.19 -23.34
C GLY A 129 -5.30 7.89 -24.27
N LYS A 130 -5.44 8.20 -25.56
CA LYS A 130 -4.37 8.09 -26.56
C LYS A 130 -3.18 8.98 -26.20
N ASN A 131 -3.43 10.27 -25.91
CA ASN A 131 -2.36 11.19 -25.52
C ASN A 131 -1.70 10.78 -24.18
N ALA A 132 -2.45 10.18 -23.26
CA ALA A 132 -1.89 9.63 -22.02
C ALA A 132 -0.93 8.46 -22.29
N VAL A 133 -1.29 7.54 -23.20
CA VAL A 133 -0.40 6.45 -23.63
C VAL A 133 0.86 7.01 -24.29
N ASP A 134 0.72 7.98 -25.21
CA ASP A 134 1.86 8.62 -25.88
C ASP A 134 2.80 9.30 -24.87
N LEU A 135 2.22 9.96 -23.85
CA LEU A 135 2.96 10.54 -22.74
C LEU A 135 3.74 9.47 -21.98
N LEU A 136 3.11 8.38 -21.56
CA LEU A 136 3.75 7.31 -20.79
C LEU A 136 4.92 6.69 -21.56
N VAL A 137 4.70 6.32 -22.82
CA VAL A 137 5.74 5.71 -23.65
C VAL A 137 6.93 6.67 -23.82
N ARG A 138 6.68 7.95 -24.07
CA ARG A 138 7.72 8.97 -24.22
C ARG A 138 8.49 9.24 -22.92
N GLN A 139 7.78 9.42 -21.80
CA GLN A 139 8.38 9.77 -20.50
C GLN A 139 9.01 8.57 -19.77
N SER A 140 8.77 7.35 -20.27
CA SER A 140 9.44 6.15 -19.77
C SER A 140 10.86 5.94 -20.31
N PHE A 141 11.28 6.72 -21.32
CA PHE A 141 12.60 6.63 -21.95
C PHE A 141 12.99 5.18 -22.32
N SER A 142 14.08 4.65 -21.76
CA SER A 142 14.57 3.29 -22.01
C SER A 142 13.85 2.22 -21.20
N ARG A 143 12.99 2.58 -20.24
CA ARG A 143 12.28 1.62 -19.39
C ARG A 143 11.29 0.80 -20.21
N THR A 144 11.45 -0.53 -20.20
CA THR A 144 10.56 -1.46 -20.91
C THR A 144 9.24 -1.70 -20.17
N ASN A 145 9.30 -1.97 -18.86
CA ASN A 145 8.13 -2.39 -18.09
C ASN A 145 7.35 -1.18 -17.55
N LEU A 146 6.12 -1.00 -18.02
CA LEU A 146 5.22 0.12 -17.70
C LEU A 146 3.89 -0.40 -17.14
N GLU A 147 3.11 0.49 -16.53
CA GLU A 147 1.83 0.15 -15.92
C GLU A 147 0.74 1.17 -16.30
N ILE A 148 -0.47 0.67 -16.58
CA ILE A 148 -1.67 1.50 -16.75
C ILE A 148 -2.77 0.95 -15.84
N ASP A 149 -3.23 1.78 -14.91
CA ASP A 149 -4.40 1.49 -14.08
C ASP A 149 -5.61 2.25 -14.62
N PHE A 150 -6.65 1.52 -15.02
CA PHE A 150 -7.94 2.05 -15.40
C PHE A 150 -8.77 2.26 -14.13
N PHE A 151 -8.89 3.54 -13.76
CA PHE A 151 -9.39 3.99 -12.47
C PHE A 151 -10.46 5.08 -12.64
N GLY A 152 -10.74 5.81 -11.56
CA GLY A 152 -11.74 6.87 -11.51
C GLY A 152 -12.89 6.51 -10.59
N GLY A 153 -14.09 6.99 -10.92
CA GLY A 153 -15.33 6.66 -10.23
C GLY A 153 -15.67 5.19 -10.46
N GLU A 154 -16.38 4.87 -11.54
CA GLU A 154 -16.51 3.48 -12.01
C GLU A 154 -16.03 3.36 -13.47
N PRO A 155 -14.82 2.82 -13.71
CA PRO A 155 -14.24 2.78 -15.05
C PRO A 155 -15.06 1.92 -16.02
N LEU A 156 -15.75 0.87 -15.54
CA LEU A 156 -16.57 0.02 -16.42
C LEU A 156 -17.80 0.74 -17.00
N MET A 157 -18.15 1.95 -16.53
CA MET A 157 -19.15 2.79 -17.19
C MET A 157 -18.73 3.20 -18.61
N SER A 158 -17.42 3.24 -18.88
CA SER A 158 -16.85 3.52 -20.20
C SER A 158 -15.96 2.36 -20.67
N PHE A 159 -16.46 1.13 -20.56
CA PHE A 159 -15.72 -0.08 -20.94
C PHE A 159 -15.22 -0.05 -22.41
N GLU A 160 -15.95 0.60 -23.32
CA GLU A 160 -15.49 0.75 -24.71
C GLU A 160 -14.21 1.60 -24.81
N ILE A 161 -14.12 2.68 -24.04
CA ILE A 161 -12.92 3.52 -24.00
C ILE A 161 -11.73 2.73 -23.43
N ILE A 162 -11.96 1.88 -22.42
CA ILE A 162 -10.91 1.00 -21.88
C ILE A 162 -10.35 0.11 -22.99
N LYS A 163 -11.20 -0.54 -23.79
CA LYS A 163 -10.76 -1.39 -24.91
C LYS A 163 -9.96 -0.60 -25.94
N GLN A 164 -10.47 0.57 -26.37
CA GLN A 164 -9.79 1.41 -27.36
C GLN A 164 -8.39 1.87 -26.86
N VAL A 165 -8.30 2.31 -25.61
CA VAL A 165 -7.03 2.74 -25.00
C VAL A 165 -6.08 1.55 -24.83
N PHE A 166 -6.60 0.39 -24.41
CA PHE A 166 -5.82 -0.83 -24.30
C PHE A 166 -5.22 -1.26 -25.65
N GLU A 167 -6.04 -1.32 -26.70
CA GLU A 167 -5.61 -1.68 -28.06
C GLU A 167 -4.52 -0.72 -28.55
N TYR A 168 -4.74 0.59 -28.43
CA TYR A 168 -3.74 1.59 -28.79
C TYR A 168 -2.45 1.44 -27.96
N ALA A 169 -2.56 1.22 -26.65
CA ALA A 169 -1.40 1.00 -25.78
C ALA A 169 -0.60 -0.24 -26.18
N GLN A 170 -1.27 -1.32 -26.60
CA GLN A 170 -0.60 -2.52 -27.13
C GLN A 170 0.16 -2.24 -28.43
N GLU A 171 -0.41 -1.44 -29.33
CA GLU A 171 0.27 -1.01 -30.57
C GLU A 171 1.52 -0.18 -30.25
N GLN A 172 1.40 0.81 -29.37
CA GLN A 172 2.55 1.63 -28.95
C GLN A 172 3.60 0.81 -28.21
N ALA A 173 3.18 -0.15 -27.38
CA ALA A 173 4.10 -1.04 -26.69
C ALA A 173 4.95 -1.86 -27.66
N LYS A 174 4.34 -2.42 -28.72
CA LYS A 174 5.07 -3.13 -29.77
C LYS A 174 6.03 -2.20 -30.53
N LEU A 175 5.57 -1.02 -30.91
CA LEU A 175 6.36 -0.06 -31.69
C LEU A 175 7.61 0.43 -30.94
N PHE A 176 7.49 0.63 -29.63
CA PHE A 176 8.54 1.20 -28.79
C PHE A 176 9.22 0.19 -27.86
N ASN A 177 9.04 -1.11 -28.10
CA ASN A 177 9.59 -2.21 -27.31
C ASN A 177 9.33 -2.06 -25.80
N LYS A 178 8.06 -1.84 -25.45
CA LYS A 178 7.54 -1.78 -24.08
C LYS A 178 6.75 -3.03 -23.74
N ASN A 179 6.62 -3.28 -22.44
CA ASN A 179 5.76 -4.27 -21.85
C ASN A 179 4.87 -3.58 -20.83
N ILE A 180 3.56 -3.51 -21.09
CA ILE A 180 2.63 -2.76 -20.26
C ILE A 180 1.76 -3.76 -19.47
N ARG A 181 1.76 -3.63 -18.14
CA ARG A 181 0.81 -4.33 -17.26
C ARG A 181 -0.42 -3.44 -17.06
N TYR A 182 -1.60 -4.05 -17.07
CA TYR A 182 -2.86 -3.34 -16.91
C TYR A 182 -3.59 -3.78 -15.66
N THR A 183 -4.24 -2.82 -15.02
CA THR A 183 -5.12 -3.02 -13.89
C THR A 183 -6.46 -2.32 -14.14
N ILE A 184 -7.56 -2.90 -13.68
CA ILE A 184 -8.86 -2.21 -13.58
C ILE A 184 -9.31 -2.30 -12.13
N THR A 185 -9.63 -1.14 -11.53
CA THR A 185 -10.29 -1.09 -10.23
C THR A 185 -11.78 -0.84 -10.39
N THR A 186 -12.62 -1.78 -9.94
CA THR A 186 -14.08 -1.69 -10.10
C THR A 186 -14.83 -1.92 -8.80
N ASN A 187 -16.03 -1.33 -8.70
CA ASN A 187 -17.00 -1.61 -7.66
C ASN A 187 -17.83 -2.88 -7.94
N GLY A 188 -17.70 -3.48 -9.13
CA GLY A 188 -18.27 -4.78 -9.48
C GLY A 188 -19.70 -4.76 -10.02
N ILE A 189 -20.44 -3.65 -9.95
CA ILE A 189 -21.84 -3.59 -10.41
C ILE A 189 -21.96 -3.96 -11.90
N LEU A 190 -21.05 -3.42 -12.71
CA LEU A 190 -21.05 -3.58 -14.17
C LEU A 190 -20.26 -4.81 -14.64
N LEU A 191 -19.70 -5.59 -13.71
CA LEU A 191 -18.98 -6.81 -14.05
C LEU A 191 -19.95 -7.82 -14.69
N ASN A 192 -19.54 -8.40 -15.80
CA ASN A 192 -20.31 -9.37 -16.58
C ASN A 192 -19.36 -10.26 -17.38
N ASP A 193 -19.90 -11.24 -18.11
CA ASP A 193 -19.12 -12.21 -18.86
C ASP A 193 -18.14 -11.57 -19.84
N ASN A 194 -18.57 -10.57 -20.61
CA ASN A 194 -17.72 -9.90 -21.59
C ASN A 194 -16.53 -9.19 -20.92
N VAL A 195 -16.73 -8.60 -19.75
CA VAL A 195 -15.64 -7.96 -19.00
C VAL A 195 -14.68 -9.02 -18.45
N ILE A 196 -15.20 -10.11 -17.89
CA ILE A 196 -14.37 -11.20 -17.33
C ILE A 196 -13.52 -11.86 -18.42
N ASP A 197 -14.09 -12.09 -19.60
CA ASP A 197 -13.39 -12.69 -20.74
C ASP A 197 -12.30 -11.74 -21.23
N PHE A 198 -12.62 -10.45 -21.41
CA PHE A 198 -11.65 -9.43 -21.80
C PHE A 198 -10.44 -9.36 -20.84
N VAL A 199 -10.67 -9.34 -19.52
CA VAL A 199 -9.54 -9.26 -18.57
C VAL A 199 -8.69 -10.53 -18.56
N ASN A 200 -9.31 -11.71 -18.68
CA ASN A 200 -8.60 -12.99 -18.67
C ASN A 200 -7.80 -13.24 -19.96
N GLU A 201 -8.34 -12.82 -21.11
CA GLU A 201 -7.67 -12.93 -22.41
C GLU A 201 -6.46 -11.98 -22.50
N ASN A 202 -6.58 -10.80 -21.87
CA ASN A 202 -5.57 -9.75 -21.94
C ASN A 202 -4.66 -9.66 -20.71
N ASN A 203 -4.75 -10.61 -19.77
CA ASN A 203 -4.00 -10.66 -18.52
C ASN A 203 -4.06 -9.35 -17.71
N ILE A 204 -5.26 -8.77 -17.62
CA ILE A 204 -5.53 -7.54 -16.87
C ILE A 204 -5.87 -7.91 -15.43
N GLN A 205 -5.20 -7.28 -14.47
CA GLN A 205 -5.49 -7.48 -13.06
C GLN A 205 -6.80 -6.79 -12.67
N LEU A 206 -7.67 -7.48 -11.92
CA LEU A 206 -8.88 -6.89 -11.35
C LEU A 206 -8.73 -6.56 -9.86
N ILE A 207 -8.90 -5.28 -9.50
CA ILE A 207 -9.08 -4.87 -8.11
C ILE A 207 -10.59 -4.74 -7.84
N MET A 208 -11.11 -5.63 -7.00
CA MET A 208 -12.53 -5.79 -6.72
C MET A 208 -12.89 -5.14 -5.38
N SER A 209 -13.57 -4.00 -5.42
CA SER A 209 -13.85 -3.22 -4.20
C SER A 209 -14.96 -3.86 -3.34
N HIS A 210 -14.60 -4.37 -2.16
CA HIS A 210 -15.53 -5.04 -1.25
C HIS A 210 -15.08 -4.94 0.23
N ASP A 211 -15.88 -4.30 1.09
CA ASP A 211 -15.51 -4.01 2.48
C ASP A 211 -15.81 -5.14 3.49
N GLY A 212 -16.02 -6.37 3.03
CA GLY A 212 -16.35 -7.50 3.90
C GLY A 212 -17.85 -7.64 4.17
N ARG A 213 -18.26 -7.69 5.44
CA ARG A 213 -19.63 -8.07 5.84
C ARG A 213 -20.68 -7.11 5.27
N LYS A 214 -21.92 -7.59 5.12
CA LYS A 214 -23.03 -6.85 4.48
C LYS A 214 -23.26 -5.48 5.12
N GLU A 215 -23.38 -5.45 6.44
CA GLU A 215 -23.64 -4.24 7.21
C GLU A 215 -22.50 -3.21 7.09
N VAL A 216 -21.26 -3.67 6.96
CA VAL A 216 -20.08 -2.82 6.76
C VAL A 216 -20.08 -2.25 5.34
N HIS A 217 -20.23 -3.13 4.35
CA HIS A 217 -20.24 -2.77 2.93
C HIS A 217 -21.39 -1.80 2.61
N ASP A 218 -22.63 -2.12 3.00
CA ASP A 218 -23.80 -1.30 2.68
C ASP A 218 -23.77 0.05 3.41
N LYS A 219 -23.20 0.10 4.63
CA LYS A 219 -23.06 1.37 5.37
C LYS A 219 -22.20 2.38 4.63
N MET A 220 -21.18 1.91 3.92
CA MET A 220 -20.18 2.75 3.30
C MET A 220 -20.24 2.83 1.78
N ARG A 221 -20.83 1.85 1.11
CA ARG A 221 -20.85 1.75 -0.36
C ARG A 221 -22.28 1.66 -0.92
N PRO A 222 -23.24 2.51 -0.50
CA PRO A 222 -24.60 2.40 -1.01
C PRO A 222 -24.67 2.69 -2.51
N LEU A 223 -25.69 2.12 -3.16
CA LEU A 223 -26.09 2.53 -4.51
C LEU A 223 -26.63 3.97 -4.49
N ILE A 224 -26.81 4.54 -5.68
CA ILE A 224 -27.58 5.79 -5.83
C ILE A 224 -28.96 5.63 -5.16
N GLY A 225 -29.34 6.59 -4.33
CA GLY A 225 -30.58 6.56 -3.54
C GLY A 225 -30.49 5.75 -2.24
N GLY A 226 -29.29 5.33 -1.81
CA GLY A 226 -29.07 4.76 -0.47
C GLY A 226 -29.39 3.27 -0.35
N LYS A 227 -29.71 2.58 -1.45
CA LYS A 227 -30.01 1.15 -1.44
C LYS A 227 -28.74 0.31 -1.21
N SER A 228 -28.93 -0.88 -0.64
CA SER A 228 -27.89 -1.89 -0.50
C SER A 228 -27.23 -2.20 -1.84
N SER A 229 -25.90 -2.30 -1.83
CA SER A 229 -25.09 -2.72 -2.99
C SER A 229 -24.48 -4.10 -2.80
N TYR A 230 -24.34 -4.55 -1.55
CA TYR A 230 -23.63 -5.78 -1.19
C TYR A 230 -24.15 -7.00 -1.96
N ASP A 231 -25.47 -7.27 -1.94
CA ASP A 231 -26.00 -8.52 -2.51
C ASP A 231 -25.71 -8.62 -4.02
N LEU A 232 -25.81 -7.49 -4.72
CA LEU A 232 -25.50 -7.39 -6.14
C LEU A 232 -24.00 -7.62 -6.38
N VAL A 233 -23.15 -6.88 -5.68
CA VAL A 233 -21.70 -6.91 -5.86
C VAL A 233 -21.12 -8.27 -5.48
N THR A 234 -21.50 -8.83 -4.33
CA THR A 234 -21.07 -10.16 -3.88
C THR A 234 -21.48 -11.24 -4.89
N LYS A 235 -22.70 -11.19 -5.44
CA LYS A 235 -23.12 -12.13 -6.49
C LYS A 235 -22.24 -12.03 -7.74
N LYS A 236 -21.93 -10.81 -8.17
CA LYS A 236 -21.07 -10.56 -9.36
C LYS A 236 -19.64 -11.06 -9.14
N PHE A 237 -19.06 -10.80 -7.98
CA PHE A 237 -17.71 -11.28 -7.68
C PHE A 237 -17.66 -12.80 -7.50
N LYS A 238 -18.65 -13.43 -6.86
CA LYS A 238 -18.73 -14.91 -6.81
C LYS A 238 -18.75 -15.51 -8.21
N ASN A 239 -19.58 -14.99 -9.11
CA ASN A 239 -19.62 -15.44 -10.49
C ASN A 239 -18.25 -15.29 -11.18
N ALA A 240 -17.57 -14.14 -11.01
CA ALA A 240 -16.25 -13.93 -11.59
C ALA A 240 -15.19 -14.91 -11.06
N LEU A 241 -15.23 -15.22 -9.76
CA LEU A 241 -14.36 -16.22 -9.13
C LEU A 241 -14.66 -17.64 -9.64
N GLU A 242 -15.93 -18.01 -9.75
CA GLU A 242 -16.38 -19.30 -10.27
C GLU A 242 -16.00 -19.48 -11.76
N LYS A 243 -16.05 -18.41 -12.56
CA LYS A 243 -15.61 -18.39 -13.96
C LYS A 243 -14.08 -18.42 -14.11
N GLY A 244 -13.33 -18.27 -13.01
CA GLY A 244 -11.88 -18.41 -13.00
C GLY A 244 -11.14 -17.15 -13.43
N VAL A 245 -11.56 -15.97 -12.98
CA VAL A 245 -10.72 -14.75 -13.07
C VAL A 245 -9.31 -15.03 -12.51
N LYS A 246 -8.28 -14.78 -13.33
CA LYS A 246 -6.92 -15.28 -13.07
C LYS A 246 -6.11 -14.41 -12.12
N ASP A 247 -6.09 -13.09 -12.33
CA ASP A 247 -5.34 -12.12 -11.52
C ASP A 247 -6.32 -11.11 -10.91
N TYR A 248 -6.52 -11.19 -9.60
CA TYR A 248 -7.43 -10.30 -8.88
C TYR A 248 -6.99 -10.08 -7.44
N HIS A 249 -7.43 -8.98 -6.84
CA HIS A 249 -7.45 -8.77 -5.39
C HIS A 249 -8.83 -8.24 -4.95
N ALA A 250 -9.38 -8.77 -3.86
CA ALA A 250 -10.42 -8.07 -3.12
C ALA A 250 -9.79 -6.90 -2.36
N ARG A 251 -10.34 -5.70 -2.52
CA ARG A 251 -9.87 -4.49 -1.86
C ARG A 251 -10.97 -3.92 -0.99
N GLY A 252 -10.81 -3.98 0.32
CA GLY A 252 -11.74 -3.36 1.26
C GLY A 252 -11.11 -2.21 2.03
N THR A 253 -11.95 -1.30 2.52
CA THR A 253 -11.54 -0.16 3.34
C THR A 253 -12.20 -0.26 4.71
N PHE A 254 -11.40 -0.20 5.78
CA PHE A 254 -11.93 -0.16 7.14
C PHE A 254 -11.92 1.23 7.74
N THR A 255 -12.93 1.50 8.55
CA THR A 255 -13.18 2.78 9.20
C THR A 255 -13.39 2.56 10.70
N THR A 256 -13.77 3.61 11.43
CA THR A 256 -14.15 3.46 12.85
C THR A 256 -15.34 2.51 13.06
N TYR A 257 -16.10 2.19 12.02
CA TYR A 257 -17.28 1.33 12.08
C TYR A 257 -16.98 -0.16 12.01
N ASN A 258 -15.77 -0.56 11.64
CA ASN A 258 -15.37 -1.97 11.52
C ASN A 258 -13.90 -2.14 11.89
N THR A 259 -13.51 -1.64 13.06
CA THR A 259 -12.17 -1.85 13.61
C THR A 259 -11.89 -3.32 13.94
N ASP A 260 -12.88 -4.21 13.87
CA ASP A 260 -12.82 -5.66 13.97
C ASP A 260 -12.63 -6.36 12.60
N PHE A 261 -11.89 -5.73 11.69
CA PHE A 261 -11.76 -6.10 10.28
C PHE A 261 -11.24 -7.51 9.97
N THR A 262 -10.70 -8.26 10.95
CA THR A 262 -10.40 -9.69 10.72
C THR A 262 -11.65 -10.46 10.33
N THR A 263 -12.81 -10.07 10.85
CA THR A 263 -14.10 -10.68 10.51
C THR A 263 -14.51 -10.37 9.07
N ASP A 264 -14.22 -9.17 8.58
CA ASP A 264 -14.42 -8.77 7.18
C ASP A 264 -13.50 -9.56 6.24
N VAL A 265 -12.23 -9.75 6.62
CA VAL A 265 -11.30 -10.61 5.86
C VAL A 265 -11.78 -12.06 5.80
N LYS A 266 -12.21 -12.64 6.93
CA LYS A 266 -12.78 -14.00 6.97
C LYS A 266 -14.00 -14.12 6.06
N HIS A 267 -14.88 -13.12 6.08
CA HIS A 267 -16.05 -13.09 5.23
C HIS A 267 -15.69 -13.07 3.73
N LEU A 268 -14.65 -12.33 3.33
CA LEU A 268 -14.15 -12.34 1.96
C LEU A 268 -13.59 -13.72 1.56
N LEU A 269 -12.92 -14.43 2.47
CA LEU A 269 -12.49 -15.81 2.24
C LEU A 269 -13.70 -16.75 2.04
N ASP A 270 -14.75 -16.60 2.85
CA ASP A 270 -15.99 -17.39 2.72
C ASP A 270 -16.72 -17.14 1.39
N ILE A 271 -16.56 -15.94 0.81
CA ILE A 271 -17.05 -15.63 -0.54
C ILE A 271 -16.24 -16.38 -1.62
N GLY A 272 -14.99 -16.71 -1.35
CA GLY A 272 -14.09 -17.43 -2.26
C GLY A 272 -12.85 -16.65 -2.69
N PHE A 273 -12.66 -15.42 -2.20
CA PHE A 273 -11.45 -14.65 -2.50
C PHE A 273 -10.21 -15.32 -1.86
N LYS A 274 -9.09 -15.32 -2.57
CA LYS A 274 -7.80 -15.80 -2.04
C LYS A 274 -6.76 -14.70 -1.86
N TYR A 275 -6.92 -13.59 -2.56
CA TYR A 275 -6.02 -12.46 -2.49
C TYR A 275 -6.78 -11.23 -2.00
N ILE A 276 -6.41 -10.74 -0.82
CA ILE A 276 -7.17 -9.72 -0.10
C ILE A 276 -6.22 -8.58 0.31
N SER A 277 -6.66 -7.35 0.11
CA SER A 277 -6.09 -6.15 0.71
C SER A 277 -7.18 -5.43 1.51
N PHE A 278 -6.85 -5.02 2.73
CA PHE A 278 -7.75 -4.27 3.59
C PHE A 278 -7.01 -3.08 4.19
N GLU A 279 -7.43 -1.88 3.80
CA GLU A 279 -6.70 -0.63 4.06
C GLU A 279 -7.48 0.33 4.96
N PRO A 280 -6.79 1.16 5.76
CA PRO A 280 -7.42 2.14 6.60
C PRO A 280 -7.99 3.25 5.73
N VAL A 281 -9.12 3.82 6.12
CA VAL A 281 -9.64 5.00 5.44
C VAL A 281 -8.68 6.18 5.54
N VAL A 282 -8.46 6.87 4.41
CA VAL A 282 -7.76 8.16 4.34
C VAL A 282 -8.82 9.21 4.08
N THR A 283 -9.01 10.12 5.03
CA THR A 283 -10.11 11.10 5.04
C THR A 283 -9.83 12.22 6.03
N ASP A 284 -10.67 13.25 6.03
CA ASP A 284 -10.61 14.34 7.00
C ASP A 284 -10.83 13.80 8.44
N PRO A 285 -9.97 14.14 9.42
CA PRO A 285 -10.19 13.77 10.82
C PRO A 285 -11.57 14.12 11.40
N ALA A 286 -12.29 15.09 10.82
CA ALA A 286 -13.62 15.50 11.25
C ALA A 286 -14.75 14.56 10.79
N ASP A 287 -14.50 13.68 9.82
CA ASP A 287 -15.53 12.75 9.32
C ASP A 287 -15.92 11.73 10.39
N ASP A 288 -17.21 11.39 10.45
CA ASP A 288 -17.77 10.46 11.44
C ASP A 288 -17.21 9.02 11.33
N TYR A 289 -16.57 8.71 10.20
CA TYR A 289 -15.93 7.44 9.90
C TYR A 289 -14.41 7.47 10.02
N ALA A 290 -13.81 8.62 10.32
CA ALA A 290 -12.37 8.74 10.45
C ALA A 290 -11.82 7.84 11.57
N LEU A 291 -10.62 7.31 11.36
CA LEU A 291 -9.89 6.57 12.39
C LEU A 291 -9.13 7.55 13.30
N GLY A 292 -9.32 7.41 14.61
CA GLY A 292 -8.70 8.25 15.63
C GLY A 292 -7.76 7.49 16.56
N PHE A 293 -6.95 8.25 17.32
CA PHE A 293 -6.01 7.68 18.30
C PHE A 293 -6.70 6.89 19.42
N ASP A 294 -7.95 7.18 19.73
CA ASP A 294 -8.80 6.43 20.67
C ASP A 294 -9.00 4.97 20.23
N LYS A 295 -8.97 4.70 18.92
CA LYS A 295 -9.07 3.36 18.34
C LYS A 295 -7.72 2.69 18.09
N LEU A 296 -6.60 3.40 18.25
CA LEU A 296 -5.29 2.92 17.83
C LEU A 296 -4.94 1.57 18.44
N GLN A 297 -5.08 1.42 19.77
CA GLN A 297 -4.75 0.16 20.44
C GLN A 297 -5.66 -0.98 20.00
N GLN A 298 -6.96 -0.71 19.83
CA GLN A 298 -7.92 -1.70 19.34
C GLN A 298 -7.52 -2.21 17.94
N ILE A 299 -7.15 -1.31 17.03
CA ILE A 299 -6.74 -1.64 15.67
C ILE A 299 -5.40 -2.40 15.67
N LYS A 300 -4.46 -2.02 16.55
CA LYS A 300 -3.19 -2.76 16.71
C LYS A 300 -3.44 -4.20 17.12
N ASN A 301 -4.31 -4.43 18.10
CA ASN A 301 -4.70 -5.76 18.54
C ASN A 301 -5.42 -6.54 17.42
N GLU A 302 -6.23 -5.87 16.59
CA GLU A 302 -6.91 -6.51 15.46
C GLU A 302 -5.92 -6.96 14.38
N TYR A 303 -4.83 -6.22 14.13
CA TYR A 303 -3.75 -6.71 13.25
C TYR A 303 -3.07 -7.96 13.80
N GLU A 304 -2.81 -8.04 15.11
CA GLU A 304 -2.20 -9.23 15.70
C GLU A 304 -3.15 -10.44 15.55
N LYS A 305 -4.44 -10.25 15.84
CA LYS A 305 -5.47 -11.27 15.64
C LYS A 305 -5.58 -11.72 14.17
N LEU A 306 -5.46 -10.81 13.21
CA LEU A 306 -5.42 -11.17 11.80
C LEU A 306 -4.14 -11.95 11.45
N ALA A 307 -2.99 -11.56 12.00
CA ALA A 307 -1.72 -12.24 11.79
C ALA A 307 -1.74 -13.68 12.32
N GLU A 308 -2.32 -13.87 13.50
CA GLU A 308 -2.57 -15.19 14.07
C GLU A 308 -3.48 -16.03 13.18
N PHE A 309 -4.61 -15.46 12.76
CA PHE A 309 -5.54 -16.16 11.87
C PHE A 309 -4.86 -16.56 10.55
N TYR A 310 -4.08 -15.65 9.96
CA TYR A 310 -3.30 -15.89 8.74
C TYR A 310 -2.35 -17.08 8.92
N TYR A 311 -1.56 -17.07 9.99
CA TYR A 311 -0.61 -18.15 10.28
C TYR A 311 -1.30 -19.49 10.61
N GLU A 312 -2.45 -19.47 11.29
CA GLU A 312 -3.27 -20.66 11.51
C GLU A 312 -3.82 -21.24 10.19
N GLN A 313 -4.24 -20.40 9.24
CA GLN A 313 -4.64 -20.87 7.92
C GLN A 313 -3.47 -21.49 7.14
N TYR A 314 -2.28 -20.88 7.22
CA TYR A 314 -1.06 -21.44 6.65
C TYR A 314 -0.76 -22.84 7.19
N LYS A 315 -0.74 -23.01 8.53
CA LYS A 315 -0.51 -24.33 9.17
C LYS A 315 -1.54 -25.39 8.79
N LYS A 316 -2.79 -24.99 8.51
CA LYS A 316 -3.87 -25.88 8.06
C LYS A 316 -3.79 -26.23 6.57
N GLY A 317 -2.76 -25.78 5.85
CA GLY A 317 -2.63 -25.99 4.41
C GLY A 317 -3.66 -25.20 3.59
N LYS A 318 -4.21 -24.12 4.14
CA LYS A 318 -5.20 -23.23 3.49
C LYS A 318 -4.69 -21.80 3.38
N PRO A 319 -3.47 -21.57 2.83
CA PRO A 319 -2.93 -20.22 2.76
C PRO A 319 -3.79 -19.31 1.88
N PHE A 320 -3.86 -18.05 2.25
CA PHE A 320 -4.39 -16.97 1.45
C PHE A 320 -3.38 -15.82 1.46
N THR A 321 -3.51 -14.87 0.54
CA THR A 321 -2.67 -13.68 0.50
C THR A 321 -3.37 -12.52 1.17
N PHE A 322 -2.68 -11.89 2.12
CA PHE A 322 -3.07 -10.60 2.67
C PHE A 322 -1.99 -9.57 2.31
N PHE A 323 -2.32 -8.61 1.45
CA PHE A 323 -1.35 -7.72 0.81
C PHE A 323 -0.37 -7.07 1.80
N HIS A 324 -0.86 -6.58 2.95
CA HIS A 324 -0.03 -5.92 3.96
C HIS A 324 0.91 -6.86 4.74
N TYR A 325 0.79 -8.17 4.59
CA TYR A 325 1.74 -9.15 5.15
C TYR A 325 2.73 -9.68 4.13
N GLU A 326 2.62 -9.25 2.86
CA GLU A 326 3.59 -9.58 1.83
C GLU A 326 4.78 -8.62 1.91
N VAL A 327 5.71 -8.97 2.80
CA VAL A 327 7.04 -8.35 2.90
C VAL A 327 8.08 -9.30 2.30
N ASP A 328 8.96 -8.76 1.46
CA ASP A 328 10.09 -9.51 0.90
C ASP A 328 11.39 -9.11 1.63
N LEU A 329 12.01 -10.10 2.27
CA LEU A 329 13.24 -9.96 3.04
C LEU A 329 14.51 -10.22 2.21
N ASN A 330 14.40 -10.81 1.02
CA ASN A 330 15.54 -11.25 0.21
C ASN A 330 15.69 -10.44 -1.09
N GLN A 331 14.59 -10.07 -1.73
CA GLN A 331 14.53 -9.33 -3.00
C GLN A 331 13.51 -8.20 -2.95
N GLY A 332 13.42 -7.54 -1.79
CA GLY A 332 12.57 -6.38 -1.57
C GLY A 332 12.77 -5.27 -2.61
N PRO A 333 11.88 -4.26 -2.62
CA PRO A 333 11.88 -3.22 -3.64
C PRO A 333 13.27 -2.57 -3.80
N CYS A 334 13.58 -2.17 -5.04
CA CYS A 334 14.84 -1.52 -5.34
C CYS A 334 15.07 -0.30 -4.42
N LEU A 335 16.35 0.08 -4.24
CA LEU A 335 16.73 1.14 -3.30
C LEU A 335 15.90 2.41 -3.50
N ALA A 336 15.77 2.90 -4.75
CA ALA A 336 14.98 4.09 -5.05
C ALA A 336 13.56 4.02 -4.44
N LYS A 337 12.83 2.90 -4.63
CA LYS A 337 11.47 2.74 -4.10
C LYS A 337 11.44 2.67 -2.57
N ARG A 338 12.46 2.07 -1.93
CA ARG A 338 12.57 2.05 -0.46
C ARG A 338 12.71 3.45 0.12
N LEU A 339 13.28 4.38 -0.64
CA LEU A 339 13.54 5.75 -0.21
C LEU A 339 12.39 6.71 -0.53
N THR A 340 11.84 6.62 -1.74
CA THR A 340 10.90 7.61 -2.29
C THR A 340 9.43 7.17 -2.26
N GLY A 341 9.15 5.91 -1.93
CA GLY A 341 7.79 5.44 -1.68
C GLY A 341 6.99 5.13 -2.93
N CYS A 342 5.73 5.58 -2.97
CA CYS A 342 4.75 5.14 -3.96
C CYS A 342 5.01 5.67 -5.38
N GLY A 343 5.88 6.68 -5.53
CA GLY A 343 6.21 7.24 -6.84
C GLY A 343 5.38 8.43 -7.28
N ALA A 344 4.38 8.82 -6.49
CA ALA A 344 3.45 9.90 -6.82
C ALA A 344 4.20 11.18 -7.19
N GLY A 345 3.86 11.76 -8.35
CA GLY A 345 4.41 13.03 -8.80
C GLY A 345 5.68 12.94 -9.65
N PHE A 346 6.41 11.82 -9.67
CA PHE A 346 7.66 11.72 -10.44
C PHE A 346 7.80 10.43 -11.25
N ASP A 347 7.29 9.28 -10.77
CA ASP A 347 7.28 8.03 -11.55
C ASP A 347 5.88 7.42 -11.75
N TYR A 348 4.92 7.83 -10.91
CA TYR A 348 3.49 7.53 -11.00
C TYR A 348 2.71 8.84 -11.07
N MET A 349 1.73 8.90 -11.99
CA MET A 349 0.87 10.09 -12.17
C MET A 349 -0.58 9.68 -12.45
N ALA A 350 -1.52 10.54 -12.09
CA ALA A 350 -2.94 10.39 -12.42
C ALA A 350 -3.34 11.32 -13.56
N ILE A 351 -4.17 10.83 -14.47
CA ILE A 351 -4.71 11.58 -15.61
C ILE A 351 -6.23 11.72 -15.44
N ALA A 352 -6.72 12.95 -15.35
CA ALA A 352 -8.14 13.26 -15.30
C ALA A 352 -8.82 13.12 -16.68
N PRO A 353 -10.17 13.00 -16.76
CA PRO A 353 -10.91 12.89 -18.02
C PRO A 353 -10.66 14.05 -19.00
N ASN A 354 -10.39 15.24 -18.47
CA ASN A 354 -10.07 16.44 -19.25
C ASN A 354 -8.60 16.48 -19.74
N GLY A 355 -7.79 15.48 -19.41
CA GLY A 355 -6.38 15.38 -19.76
C GLY A 355 -5.40 16.02 -18.77
N ASP A 356 -5.87 16.59 -17.66
CA ASP A 356 -4.99 17.16 -16.65
C ASP A 356 -4.20 16.09 -15.88
N ILE A 357 -2.96 16.40 -15.56
CA ILE A 357 -1.99 15.50 -14.93
C ILE A 357 -1.77 15.92 -13.48
N TYR A 358 -1.85 14.96 -12.56
CA TYR A 358 -1.66 15.15 -11.12
C TYR A 358 -0.71 14.10 -10.52
N PRO A 359 -0.11 14.35 -9.34
CA PRO A 359 0.81 13.42 -8.70
C PRO A 359 0.19 12.05 -8.38
N CYS A 360 -1.07 12.02 -7.94
CA CYS A 360 -1.84 10.79 -7.79
C CYS A 360 -3.35 11.08 -7.80
N HIS A 361 -4.17 10.02 -7.73
CA HIS A 361 -5.63 10.13 -7.76
C HIS A 361 -6.20 11.02 -6.63
N GLN A 362 -5.50 11.14 -5.49
CA GLN A 362 -5.91 11.95 -4.34
C GLN A 362 -5.74 13.46 -4.55
N PHE A 363 -4.89 13.88 -5.51
CA PHE A 363 -4.62 15.30 -5.80
C PHE A 363 -5.40 15.81 -7.02
N VAL A 364 -6.11 14.92 -7.74
CA VAL A 364 -6.94 15.31 -8.87
C VAL A 364 -7.99 16.32 -8.41
N GLY A 365 -8.07 17.45 -9.14
CA GLY A 365 -8.97 18.56 -8.83
C GLY A 365 -8.38 19.65 -7.94
N LEU A 366 -7.14 19.50 -7.43
CA LEU A 366 -6.43 20.55 -6.68
C LEU A 366 -5.51 21.35 -7.61
N PRO A 367 -5.86 22.58 -8.05
CA PRO A 367 -5.13 23.31 -9.08
C PRO A 367 -3.63 23.53 -8.78
N GLU A 368 -3.28 23.68 -7.50
CA GLU A 368 -1.90 23.86 -7.03
C GLU A 368 -1.01 22.64 -7.26
N PHE A 369 -1.59 21.45 -7.45
CA PHE A 369 -0.88 20.22 -7.76
C PHE A 369 -0.96 19.81 -9.23
N LYS A 370 -1.49 20.67 -10.11
CA LYS A 370 -1.54 20.36 -11.55
C LYS A 370 -0.12 20.33 -12.15
N VAL A 371 0.33 19.14 -12.53
CA VAL A 371 1.65 18.90 -13.14
C VAL A 371 1.67 19.33 -14.60
N GLY A 372 0.53 19.27 -15.30
CA GLY A 372 0.43 19.64 -16.70
C GLY A 372 -0.85 19.08 -17.33
N THR A 373 -0.83 18.88 -18.64
CA THR A 373 -1.89 18.23 -19.40
C THR A 373 -1.30 17.29 -20.45
N VAL A 374 -1.98 16.19 -20.79
CA VAL A 374 -1.53 15.22 -21.80
C VAL A 374 -1.42 15.82 -23.20
N PHE A 375 -2.11 16.93 -23.46
CA PHE A 375 -2.01 17.67 -24.72
C PHE A 375 -0.71 18.47 -24.83
N GLU A 376 -0.06 18.75 -23.70
CA GLU A 376 1.19 19.49 -23.64
C GLU A 376 2.38 18.55 -23.54
N LYS A 377 3.48 18.91 -24.19
CA LYS A 377 4.69 18.07 -24.20
C LYS A 377 5.55 18.23 -22.95
N LYS A 378 5.21 19.13 -22.03
CA LYS A 378 6.03 19.52 -20.88
C LYS A 378 5.30 19.23 -19.57
N LEU A 379 6.02 18.68 -18.61
CA LEU A 379 5.56 18.49 -17.24
C LEU A 379 6.19 19.56 -16.34
N ASN A 380 5.47 19.98 -15.30
CA ASN A 380 5.99 20.85 -14.26
C ASN A 380 6.97 20.05 -13.39
N LYS A 381 8.26 20.30 -13.61
CA LYS A 381 9.35 19.65 -12.88
C LYS A 381 9.44 20.10 -11.42
N GLU A 382 8.94 21.27 -11.07
CA GLU A 382 8.99 21.78 -9.68
C GLU A 382 8.09 20.95 -8.77
N ILE A 383 6.86 20.66 -9.21
CA ILE A 383 5.94 19.77 -8.46
C ILE A 383 6.54 18.36 -8.40
N SER A 384 7.11 17.87 -9.51
CA SER A 384 7.74 16.53 -9.53
C SER A 384 8.90 16.44 -8.55
N GLN A 385 9.75 17.47 -8.50
CA GLN A 385 10.86 17.57 -7.55
C GLN A 385 10.36 17.65 -6.11
N GLN A 386 9.32 18.44 -5.84
CA GLN A 386 8.73 18.56 -4.50
C GLN A 386 8.26 17.20 -3.93
N PHE A 387 7.67 16.34 -4.77
CA PHE A 387 7.25 15.00 -4.36
C PHE A 387 8.44 14.05 -4.19
N LEU A 388 9.43 14.14 -5.08
CA LEU A 388 10.65 13.34 -4.97
C LEU A 388 11.45 13.70 -3.69
N ASP A 389 11.55 14.99 -3.38
CA ASP A 389 12.22 15.52 -2.20
C ASP A 389 11.51 15.10 -0.91
N ALA A 390 10.23 14.73 -0.96
CA ALA A 390 9.49 14.22 0.18
C ALA A 390 9.82 12.75 0.52
N HIS A 391 11.07 12.33 0.38
CA HIS A 391 11.60 10.99 0.69
C HIS A 391 12.01 10.82 2.16
N ILE A 392 12.32 9.58 2.59
CA ILE A 392 12.53 9.25 4.03
C ILE A 392 13.65 10.05 4.73
N PHE A 393 14.67 10.52 4.01
CA PHE A 393 15.77 11.31 4.60
C PHE A 393 15.49 12.81 4.61
N ASN A 394 14.40 13.28 4.02
CA ASN A 394 13.96 14.66 4.14
C ASN A 394 12.75 14.81 5.09
N LYS A 395 12.29 13.70 5.68
CA LYS A 395 11.30 13.70 6.76
C LYS A 395 12.00 13.46 8.10
N PRO A 396 12.13 14.47 8.99
CA PRO A 396 12.86 14.34 10.26
C PRO A 396 12.44 13.12 11.09
N GLU A 397 11.13 12.85 11.18
CA GLU A 397 10.58 11.73 11.94
C GLU A 397 10.87 10.36 11.31
N CYS A 398 11.15 10.30 10.00
CA CYS A 398 11.45 9.04 9.33
C CYS A 398 12.93 8.65 9.44
N LYS A 399 13.85 9.62 9.56
CA LYS A 399 15.30 9.36 9.73
C LYS A 399 15.58 8.39 10.88
N GLU A 400 14.90 8.61 12.00
CA GLU A 400 15.07 7.79 13.21
C GLU A 400 14.12 6.59 13.30
N CYS A 401 13.20 6.44 12.33
CA CYS A 401 12.19 5.39 12.36
C CYS A 401 12.79 4.04 11.93
N TRP A 402 12.55 2.98 12.71
CA TRP A 402 13.00 1.63 12.39
C TRP A 402 12.36 1.07 11.11
N ALA A 403 11.14 1.50 10.79
CA ALA A 403 10.37 0.99 9.66
C ALA A 403 10.70 1.70 8.32
N ARG A 404 11.63 2.66 8.31
CA ARG A 404 11.82 3.59 7.17
C ARG A 404 12.06 2.91 5.82
N TYR A 405 12.82 1.81 5.79
CA TYR A 405 13.14 1.09 4.55
C TYR A 405 12.04 0.17 4.04
N TYR A 406 11.03 -0.11 4.87
CA TYR A 406 9.87 -0.94 4.53
C TYR A 406 8.61 -0.09 4.28
N CYS A 407 8.47 1.02 5.00
CA CYS A 407 7.34 1.95 4.90
C CYS A 407 7.56 3.03 3.81
N SER A 408 8.81 3.38 3.54
CA SER A 408 9.20 4.34 2.50
C SER A 408 8.60 5.74 2.63
N GLY A 409 8.31 6.17 3.88
CA GLY A 409 7.90 7.55 4.19
C GLY A 409 6.40 7.79 4.26
N GLY A 410 5.58 6.75 4.04
CA GLY A 410 4.12 6.83 4.16
C GLY A 410 3.44 7.50 2.96
N CYS A 411 2.17 7.88 3.12
CA CYS A 411 1.35 8.45 2.05
C CYS A 411 1.49 9.97 1.98
N HIS A 412 1.91 10.49 0.82
CA HIS A 412 1.99 11.93 0.55
C HIS A 412 0.63 12.64 0.67
N ALA A 413 -0.45 11.99 0.23
CA ALA A 413 -1.79 12.56 0.31
C ALA A 413 -2.28 12.68 1.76
N ASP A 414 -2.06 11.65 2.59
CA ASP A 414 -2.44 11.70 4.01
C ASP A 414 -1.64 12.76 4.77
N ALA A 415 -0.33 12.88 4.47
CA ALA A 415 0.52 13.95 4.99
C ALA A 415 -0.01 15.35 4.61
N PHE A 416 -0.35 15.56 3.34
CA PHE A 416 -0.94 16.82 2.89
C PHE A 416 -2.29 17.10 3.55
N TYR A 417 -3.25 16.17 3.52
CA TYR A 417 -4.60 16.42 4.04
C TYR A 417 -4.65 16.66 5.55
N ARG A 418 -3.76 16.01 6.33
CA ARG A 418 -3.79 16.14 7.80
C ARG A 418 -2.80 17.17 8.35
N ASN A 419 -1.69 17.43 7.65
CA ASN A 419 -0.65 18.33 8.13
C ASN A 419 -0.44 19.56 7.24
N ASN A 420 -1.06 19.62 6.06
CA ASN A 420 -0.77 20.60 5.01
C ASN A 420 0.72 20.65 4.63
N ASP A 421 1.40 19.51 4.73
CA ASP A 421 2.85 19.40 4.52
C ASP A 421 3.22 17.98 4.05
N LEU A 422 3.79 17.88 2.85
CA LEU A 422 4.24 16.60 2.26
C LEU A 422 5.39 15.97 3.06
N TYR A 423 6.19 16.76 3.79
CA TYR A 423 7.38 16.32 4.52
C TYR A 423 7.06 15.84 5.93
N LYS A 424 5.84 16.12 6.43
CA LYS A 424 5.42 15.76 7.77
C LYS A 424 4.53 14.51 7.76
N PRO A 425 5.02 13.34 8.18
CA PRO A 425 4.21 12.12 8.19
C PRO A 425 3.10 12.19 9.24
N VAL A 426 2.03 11.42 9.03
CA VAL A 426 0.89 11.35 9.94
C VAL A 426 1.16 10.31 11.02
N LYS A 427 1.31 10.76 12.27
CA LYS A 427 1.68 9.89 13.40
C LYS A 427 0.75 8.67 13.55
N PHE A 428 -0.57 8.86 13.42
CA PHE A 428 -1.53 7.76 13.50
C PHE A 428 -1.27 6.69 12.44
N SER A 429 -1.14 7.09 11.18
CA SER A 429 -0.84 6.20 10.05
C SER A 429 0.52 5.51 10.21
N CYS A 430 1.53 6.21 10.72
CA CYS A 430 2.83 5.62 11.06
C CYS A 430 2.72 4.51 12.10
N GLU A 431 1.91 4.69 13.15
CA GLU A 431 1.70 3.66 14.17
C GLU A 431 1.01 2.41 13.61
N LEU A 432 0.04 2.59 12.70
CA LEU A 432 -0.62 1.47 12.01
C LEU A 432 0.35 0.73 11.09
N THR A 433 1.11 1.46 10.26
CA THR A 433 2.09 0.84 9.35
C THR A 433 3.17 0.09 10.12
N LYS A 434 3.68 0.65 11.23
CA LYS A 434 4.65 -0.04 12.09
C LYS A 434 4.08 -1.36 12.64
N LYS A 435 2.85 -1.35 13.17
CA LYS A 435 2.22 -2.59 13.68
C LYS A 435 1.96 -3.61 12.57
N ARG A 436 1.52 -3.18 11.39
CA ARG A 436 1.36 -4.07 10.22
C ARG A 436 2.68 -4.74 9.86
N LEU A 437 3.76 -3.97 9.85
CA LEU A 437 5.09 -4.46 9.54
C LEU A 437 5.60 -5.45 10.59
N GLU A 438 5.42 -5.16 11.88
CA GLU A 438 5.71 -6.13 12.95
C GLU A 438 4.99 -7.47 12.72
N CYS A 439 3.68 -7.42 12.44
CA CYS A 439 2.90 -8.62 12.14
C CYS A 439 3.43 -9.37 10.91
N ALA A 440 3.74 -8.64 9.83
CA ALA A 440 4.26 -9.23 8.59
C ALA A 440 5.62 -9.91 8.81
N LEU A 441 6.54 -9.22 9.51
CA LEU A 441 7.87 -9.75 9.82
C LEU A 441 7.78 -10.99 10.71
N ALA A 442 6.95 -10.95 11.76
CA ALA A 442 6.71 -12.10 12.63
C ALA A 442 6.17 -13.30 11.82
N ILE A 443 5.19 -13.10 10.95
CA ILE A 443 4.67 -14.17 10.08
C ILE A 443 5.78 -14.75 9.20
N LYS A 444 6.60 -13.92 8.56
CA LYS A 444 7.69 -14.38 7.69
C LYS A 444 8.72 -15.20 8.46
N ALA A 445 9.10 -14.77 9.67
CA ALA A 445 9.98 -15.52 10.56
C ALA A 445 9.37 -16.86 10.98
N LEU A 446 8.12 -16.87 11.46
CA LEU A 446 7.42 -18.09 11.87
C LEU A 446 7.27 -19.09 10.72
N ILE A 447 6.97 -18.64 9.50
CA ILE A 447 6.90 -19.51 8.32
C ILE A 447 8.28 -20.06 7.96
N ALA A 448 9.34 -19.25 8.07
CA ALA A 448 10.70 -19.71 7.80
C ALA A 448 11.16 -20.79 8.79
N SER A 449 10.80 -20.67 10.07
CA SER A 449 11.16 -21.62 11.12
C SER A 449 10.42 -22.97 11.06
N ASN A 450 9.35 -23.09 10.25
CA ASN A 450 8.63 -24.36 10.03
C ASN A 450 9.08 -25.14 8.79
N LYS A 451 10.01 -24.59 8.00
CA LYS A 451 10.61 -25.30 6.87
C LYS A 451 11.80 -26.12 7.35
#